data_AF-A0A6G3QLI4-F1
#
_entry.id   AF-A0A6G3QLI4-F1
#
_cell.length_a   1.000
_cell.length_b   1.000
_cell.length_c   1.000
_cell.angle_alpha   90.00
_cell.angle_beta   90.00
_cell.angle_gamma   90.00
#
_symmetry.space_group_name_H-M   'P 1'
#
loop_
_entity.id
_entity.type
_entity.pdbx_description
1 polymer ?
#
loop_
_entity_poly.entity_id
_entity_poly.type
_entity_poly.pdbx_seq_one_letter_code
_entity_poly.pdbx_strand_id
1 'polypeptide(L)'
;MTAQGQTCELRLLQEQDRVEHVPTQKELADAQKHSWVRIPRHDYSPADRLRICLSGGLHHRAGEWADTAARPLEDQLAEIAQEIGLRGQAAEHKRLADLEEAQQKLLRWEAAKRQATTEYAEAYRGRHLEAQHAVWQRTAGLVEYVGALRLHAESLPPGPAREEAKAWIAWTESHVQRLNPLNGSPLLPEIPEPRAEDLQPFMHGWSPYGPT
;
A
#
# COMPACT_ATOMS: atom_id res chain seq x y z
N MET A 1 -32.41 7.13 4.14
CA MET A 1 -32.50 8.61 4.05
C MET A 1 -31.09 9.16 3.91
N THR A 2 -30.92 10.38 3.39
CA THR A 2 -29.61 11.04 3.30
C THR A 2 -29.58 12.29 4.17
N ALA A 3 -28.54 12.44 4.98
CA ALA A 3 -28.27 13.62 5.79
C ALA A 3 -26.84 14.09 5.49
N GLN A 4 -26.66 15.35 5.07
CA GLN A 4 -25.39 15.88 4.56
C GLN A 4 -24.75 15.00 3.46
N GLY A 5 -25.57 14.42 2.57
CA GLY A 5 -25.12 13.52 1.52
C GLY A 5 -24.78 12.09 1.97
N GLN A 6 -24.78 11.81 3.28
CA GLN A 6 -24.43 10.52 3.86
C GLN A 6 -25.67 9.67 4.14
N THR A 7 -25.62 8.37 3.83
CA THR A 7 -26.77 7.46 3.97
C THR A 7 -26.96 7.03 5.42
N CYS A 8 -28.11 7.38 6.00
CA CYS A 8 -28.62 6.78 7.23
C CYS A 8 -29.80 5.86 6.89
N GLU A 9 -29.71 4.59 7.27
CA GLU A 9 -30.82 3.65 7.15
C GLU A 9 -31.80 3.87 8.30
N LEU A 10 -33.04 4.23 7.98
CA LEU A 10 -34.15 4.23 8.92
C LEU A 10 -35.02 3.02 8.61
N ARG A 11 -35.25 2.17 9.62
CA ARG A 11 -36.22 1.08 9.56
C ARG A 11 -37.34 1.37 10.54
N LEU A 12 -38.57 1.26 10.06
CA LEU A 12 -39.77 1.26 10.90
C LEU A 12 -40.24 -0.18 11.01
N LEU A 13 -40.44 -0.66 12.24
CA LEU A 13 -40.89 -2.01 12.55
C LEU A 13 -42.17 -1.91 13.39
N GLN A 14 -43.17 -2.71 13.06
CA GLN A 14 -44.31 -2.93 13.96
C GLN A 14 -43.92 -4.00 14.98
N GLU A 15 -44.14 -3.73 16.26
CA GLU A 15 -43.94 -4.75 17.30
C GLU A 15 -45.01 -5.85 17.19
N GLN A 16 -44.73 -6.99 17.81
CA GLN A 16 -45.68 -8.10 17.90
C GLN A 16 -45.96 -8.41 19.36
N ASP A 17 -47.23 -8.52 19.70
CA ASP A 17 -47.67 -9.08 20.96
C ASP A 17 -47.60 -10.60 20.86
N ARG A 18 -46.98 -11.21 21.88
CA ARG A 18 -46.78 -12.66 21.98
C ARG A 18 -47.73 -13.21 23.05
N VAL A 19 -48.72 -13.96 22.61
CA VAL A 19 -49.72 -14.60 23.49
C VAL A 19 -49.44 -16.10 23.53
N GLU A 20 -49.72 -16.77 24.65
CA GLU A 20 -49.64 -18.24 24.72
C GLU A 20 -50.67 -18.85 23.76
N HIS A 21 -50.20 -19.70 22.84
CA HIS A 21 -51.05 -20.29 21.81
C HIS A 21 -52.05 -21.25 22.44
N VAL A 22 -53.31 -21.14 22.07
CA VAL A 22 -54.39 -22.05 22.52
C VAL A 22 -54.63 -23.07 21.41
N PRO A 23 -54.17 -24.33 21.55
CA PRO A 23 -54.26 -25.32 20.49
C PRO A 23 -55.70 -25.56 20.03
N THR A 24 -55.94 -25.46 18.71
CA THR A 24 -57.25 -25.80 18.16
C THR A 24 -57.48 -27.32 18.22
N GLN A 25 -58.75 -27.75 18.26
CA GLN A 25 -59.10 -29.18 18.23
C GLN A 25 -58.51 -29.91 17.03
N LYS A 26 -58.33 -29.20 15.90
CA LYS A 26 -57.70 -29.74 14.69
C LYS A 26 -56.20 -29.98 14.90
N GLU A 27 -55.47 -29.02 15.45
CA GLU A 27 -54.04 -29.16 15.73
C GLU A 27 -53.76 -30.26 16.77
N LEU A 28 -54.63 -30.39 17.78
CA LEU A 28 -54.57 -31.49 18.74
C LEU A 28 -54.79 -32.86 18.07
N ALA A 29 -55.77 -32.98 17.18
CA ALA A 29 -56.02 -34.21 16.43
C ALA A 29 -54.87 -34.54 15.46
N ASP A 30 -54.34 -33.55 14.75
CA ASP A 30 -53.23 -33.72 13.82
C ASP A 30 -51.92 -34.07 14.56
N ALA A 31 -51.67 -33.49 15.74
CA ALA A 31 -50.53 -33.84 16.59
C ALA A 31 -50.63 -35.23 17.24
N GLN A 32 -51.84 -35.70 17.55
CA GLN A 32 -52.06 -37.09 17.98
C GLN A 32 -51.82 -38.09 16.84
N LYS A 33 -52.17 -37.71 15.60
CA LYS A 33 -52.03 -38.55 14.42
C LYS A 33 -50.61 -38.59 13.85
N HIS A 34 -49.84 -37.52 14.03
CA HIS A 34 -48.53 -37.32 13.39
C HIS A 34 -47.48 -36.83 14.41
N SER A 35 -46.61 -37.73 14.88
CA SER A 35 -45.64 -37.48 15.96
C SER A 35 -44.58 -36.40 15.68
N TRP A 36 -44.41 -36.03 14.41
CA TRP A 36 -43.54 -34.94 13.96
C TRP A 36 -44.20 -33.56 14.00
N VAL A 37 -45.54 -33.48 14.14
CA VAL A 37 -46.25 -32.21 14.28
C VAL A 37 -45.88 -31.59 15.63
N ARG A 38 -45.58 -30.29 15.59
CA ARG A 38 -45.28 -29.47 16.77
C ARG A 38 -46.24 -28.28 16.74
N ILE A 39 -47.16 -28.27 17.69
CA ILE A 39 -48.07 -27.16 17.89
C ILE A 39 -47.23 -25.96 18.37
N PRO A 40 -47.39 -24.75 17.79
CA PRO A 40 -46.71 -23.55 18.25
C PRO A 40 -46.98 -23.30 19.75
N ARG A 41 -46.00 -22.75 20.46
CA ARG A 41 -46.18 -22.36 21.86
C ARG A 41 -46.80 -20.97 22.01
N HIS A 42 -46.71 -20.14 20.98
CA HIS A 42 -47.20 -18.76 21.01
C HIS A 42 -47.81 -18.36 19.68
N ASP A 43 -48.86 -17.56 19.76
CA ASP A 43 -49.38 -16.77 18.66
C ASP A 43 -48.75 -15.38 18.69
N TYR A 44 -48.57 -14.81 17.51
CA TYR A 44 -47.98 -13.49 17.30
C TYR A 44 -49.00 -12.62 16.57
N SER A 45 -49.49 -11.57 17.24
CA SER A 45 -50.37 -10.56 16.65
C SER A 45 -49.62 -9.24 16.47
N PRO A 46 -49.84 -8.48 15.38
CA PRO A 46 -49.31 -7.13 15.26
C PRO A 46 -49.81 -6.27 16.42
N ALA A 47 -48.90 -5.57 17.09
CA ALA A 47 -49.23 -4.62 18.15
C ALA A 47 -49.42 -3.21 17.57
N ASP A 48 -50.19 -2.36 18.26
CA ASP A 48 -50.31 -0.92 17.93
C ASP A 48 -49.08 -0.09 18.38
N ARG A 49 -47.91 -0.74 18.48
CA ARG A 49 -46.63 -0.13 18.87
C ARG A 49 -45.64 -0.26 17.72
N LEU A 50 -44.98 0.83 17.38
CA LEU A 50 -43.93 0.88 16.38
C LEU A 50 -42.56 1.05 17.04
N ARG A 51 -41.52 0.74 16.27
CA ARG A 51 -40.11 0.93 16.63
C ARG A 51 -39.35 1.50 15.44
N ILE A 52 -38.59 2.55 15.68
CA ILE A 52 -37.67 3.16 14.71
C ILE A 52 -36.24 2.72 15.06
N CYS A 53 -35.55 2.11 14.10
CA CYS A 53 -34.13 1.75 14.22
C CYS A 53 -33.32 2.56 13.20
N LEU A 54 -32.24 3.19 13.65
CA LEU A 54 -31.28 3.90 12.81
C LEU A 54 -29.98 3.11 12.68
N SER A 55 -29.67 2.65 11.47
CA SER A 55 -28.43 1.95 11.12
C SER A 55 -27.52 2.81 10.22
N GLY A 56 -26.21 2.57 10.33
CA GLY A 56 -25.17 3.40 9.72
C GLY A 56 -24.69 4.54 10.64
N GLY A 57 -23.41 4.91 10.49
CA GLY A 57 -22.73 5.92 11.30
C GLY A 57 -22.40 5.46 12.73
N LEU A 58 -21.68 6.32 13.47
CA LEU A 58 -21.48 6.14 14.91
C LEU A 58 -22.71 6.68 15.66
N HIS A 59 -23.23 5.93 16.63
CA HIS A 59 -24.32 6.38 17.50
C HIS A 59 -23.85 7.53 18.39
N HIS A 60 -24.59 8.64 18.42
CA HIS A 60 -24.31 9.77 19.31
C HIS A 60 -25.14 9.71 20.59
N ARG A 61 -26.38 9.21 20.52
CA ARG A 61 -27.25 8.97 21.67
C ARG A 61 -27.85 7.56 21.68
N ALA A 62 -28.75 7.29 20.74
CA ALA A 62 -29.49 6.03 20.66
C ALA A 62 -29.45 5.44 19.25
N GLY A 63 -29.63 4.12 19.17
CA GLY A 63 -29.79 3.37 17.92
C GLY A 63 -31.25 3.07 17.59
N GLU A 64 -32.10 3.00 18.60
CA GLU A 64 -33.50 2.55 18.50
C GLU A 64 -34.40 3.39 19.42
N TRP A 65 -35.63 3.63 18.98
CA TRP A 65 -36.72 4.26 19.73
C TRP A 65 -37.98 3.42 19.54
N ALA A 66 -38.78 3.26 20.58
CA ALA A 66 -40.01 2.47 20.54
C ALA A 66 -41.18 3.26 21.14
N ASP A 67 -42.40 2.93 20.73
CA ASP A 67 -43.61 3.41 21.37
C ASP A 67 -43.76 2.85 22.78
N THR A 68 -43.95 3.76 23.74
CA THR A 68 -44.25 3.41 25.13
C THR A 68 -45.39 4.29 25.64
N ALA A 69 -46.16 3.79 26.62
CA ALA A 69 -47.27 4.54 27.19
C ALA A 69 -46.89 5.89 27.84
N ALA A 70 -45.60 6.12 28.12
CA ALA A 70 -45.07 7.37 28.70
C ALA A 70 -44.29 8.24 27.70
N ARG A 71 -43.89 7.68 26.55
CA ARG A 71 -43.20 8.36 25.43
C ARG A 71 -43.65 7.69 24.13
N PRO A 72 -44.62 8.27 23.40
CA PRO A 72 -44.94 7.84 22.04
C PRO A 72 -43.82 8.27 21.08
N LEU A 73 -43.76 7.71 19.87
CA LEU A 73 -42.71 8.03 18.90
C LEU A 73 -42.80 9.46 18.36
N GLU A 74 -44.00 10.06 18.30
CA GLU A 74 -44.23 11.44 17.86
C GLU A 74 -43.41 12.44 18.70
N ASP A 75 -43.42 12.27 20.02
CA ASP A 75 -42.63 13.08 20.97
C ASP A 75 -41.12 12.83 20.84
N GLN A 76 -40.72 11.70 20.26
CA GLN A 76 -39.32 11.30 20.04
C GLN A 76 -38.80 11.74 18.65
N LEU A 77 -39.66 12.18 17.72
CA LEU A 77 -39.26 12.54 16.35
C LEU A 77 -38.17 13.62 16.29
N ALA A 78 -38.21 14.62 17.18
CA ALA A 78 -37.18 15.66 17.25
C ALA A 78 -35.81 15.09 17.69
N GLU A 79 -35.82 14.10 18.59
CA GLU A 79 -34.61 13.39 19.07
C GLU A 79 -34.01 12.53 17.94
N ILE A 80 -34.87 11.79 17.23
CA ILE A 80 -34.52 10.96 16.06
C ILE A 80 -33.94 11.82 14.94
N ALA A 81 -34.58 12.94 14.60
CA ALA A 81 -34.10 13.88 13.59
C ALA A 81 -32.75 14.50 13.98
N GLN A 82 -32.54 14.83 15.26
CA GLN A 82 -31.26 15.33 15.76
C GLN A 82 -30.15 14.26 15.63
N GLU A 83 -30.41 13.01 15.99
CA GLU A 83 -29.45 11.91 15.82
C GLU A 83 -29.08 11.72 14.33
N ILE A 84 -30.06 11.71 13.41
CA ILE A 84 -29.79 11.62 11.96
C ILE A 84 -28.87 12.76 11.50
N GLY A 85 -29.11 13.99 11.97
CA GLY A 85 -28.26 15.14 11.69
C GLY A 85 -26.83 14.99 12.20
N LEU A 86 -26.66 14.54 13.44
CA LEU A 86 -25.34 14.29 14.06
C LEU A 86 -24.56 13.20 13.33
N ARG A 87 -25.21 12.08 12.97
CA ARG A 87 -24.57 11.01 12.19
C ARG A 87 -24.12 11.48 10.81
N GLY A 88 -24.94 12.28 10.12
CA GLY A 88 -24.57 12.90 8.85
C GLY A 88 -23.36 13.82 8.97
N GLN A 89 -23.32 14.68 9.99
CA GLN A 89 -22.18 15.56 10.28
C GLN A 89 -20.90 14.78 10.59
N ALA A 90 -20.96 13.78 11.46
CA ALA A 90 -19.80 12.95 11.81
C ALA A 90 -19.27 12.15 10.63
N ALA A 91 -20.15 11.62 9.78
CA ALA A 91 -19.78 10.91 8.56
C ALA A 91 -19.10 11.84 7.53
N GLU A 92 -19.57 13.08 7.38
CA GLU A 92 -18.94 14.05 6.49
C GLU A 92 -17.60 14.57 7.04
N HIS A 93 -17.51 14.83 8.35
CA HIS A 93 -16.23 15.16 9.01
C HIS A 93 -15.20 14.05 8.79
N LYS A 94 -15.61 12.78 8.95
CA LYS A 94 -14.75 11.65 8.66
C LYS A 94 -14.34 11.62 7.19
N ARG A 95 -15.27 11.80 6.24
CA ARG A 95 -14.96 11.83 4.80
C ARG A 95 -13.92 12.89 4.45
N LEU A 96 -14.04 14.09 5.03
CA LEU A 96 -13.08 15.18 4.82
C LEU A 96 -11.70 14.85 5.43
N ALA A 97 -11.66 14.27 6.64
CA ALA A 97 -10.41 13.85 7.28
C ALA A 97 -9.73 12.70 6.49
N ASP A 98 -10.49 11.69 6.04
CA ASP A 98 -9.99 10.57 5.23
C ASP A 98 -9.40 11.09 3.89
N LEU A 99 -10.04 12.09 3.26
CA LEU A 99 -9.55 12.76 2.06
C LEU A 99 -8.27 13.57 2.31
N GLU A 100 -8.19 14.31 3.42
CA GLU A 100 -7.00 15.06 3.79
C GLU A 100 -5.82 14.11 4.11
N GLU A 101 -6.05 13.04 4.87
CA GLU A 101 -5.02 12.04 5.17
C GLU A 101 -4.50 11.37 3.89
N ALA A 102 -5.38 11.04 2.95
CA ALA A 102 -4.98 10.48 1.64
C ALA A 102 -4.12 11.47 0.83
N GLN A 103 -4.47 12.76 0.80
CA GLN A 103 -3.66 13.79 0.15
C GLN A 103 -2.29 13.97 0.84
N GLN A 104 -2.27 14.02 2.17
CA GLN A 104 -1.02 14.12 2.92
C GLN A 104 -0.11 12.89 2.72
N LYS A 105 -0.67 11.68 2.64
CA LYS A 105 0.08 10.46 2.30
C LYS A 105 0.65 10.53 0.88
N LEU A 106 -0.12 10.96 -0.10
CA LEU A 106 0.35 11.14 -1.48
C LEU A 106 1.52 12.13 -1.55
N LEU A 107 1.40 13.31 -0.92
CA LEU A 107 2.46 14.32 -0.89
C LEU A 107 3.74 13.82 -0.21
N ARG A 108 3.62 13.06 0.90
CA ARG A 108 4.77 12.43 1.58
C ARG A 108 5.43 11.37 0.70
N TRP A 109 4.64 10.54 0.02
CA TRP A 109 5.13 9.54 -0.92
C TRP A 109 5.85 10.16 -2.13
N GLU A 110 5.29 11.22 -2.72
CA GLU A 110 5.93 11.96 -3.82
C GLU A 110 7.24 12.64 -3.38
N ALA A 111 7.31 13.12 -2.14
CA ALA A 111 8.54 13.68 -1.57
C ALA A 111 9.59 12.58 -1.37
N ALA A 112 9.21 11.45 -0.76
CA ALA A 112 10.07 10.29 -0.58
C ALA A 112 10.60 9.76 -1.93
N LYS A 113 9.74 9.69 -2.96
CA LYS A 113 10.14 9.25 -4.31
C LYS A 113 11.13 10.22 -4.97
N ARG A 114 10.96 11.53 -4.80
CA ARG A 114 11.92 12.54 -5.29
C ARG A 114 13.28 12.46 -4.59
N GLN A 115 13.26 12.22 -3.28
CA GLN A 115 14.49 11.97 -2.51
C GLN A 115 15.16 10.68 -2.98
N ALA A 116 14.41 9.57 -3.08
CA ALA A 116 14.92 8.28 -3.56
C ALA A 116 15.57 8.36 -4.95
N THR A 117 15.01 9.13 -5.89
CA THR A 117 15.65 9.36 -7.20
C THR A 117 16.99 10.10 -7.08
N THR A 118 17.10 11.05 -6.13
CA THR A 118 18.36 11.76 -5.86
C THR A 118 19.41 10.83 -5.25
N GLU A 119 19.01 10.01 -4.28
CA GLU A 119 19.89 9.03 -3.64
C GLU A 119 20.33 7.92 -4.60
N TYR A 120 19.44 7.46 -5.48
CA TYR A 120 19.78 6.54 -6.58
C TYR A 120 20.85 7.13 -7.50
N ALA A 121 20.70 8.41 -7.89
CA ALA A 121 21.67 9.11 -8.73
C ALA A 121 23.06 9.19 -8.08
N GLU A 122 23.13 9.53 -6.78
CA GLU A 122 24.39 9.53 -6.02
C GLU A 122 24.99 8.13 -5.88
N ALA A 123 24.18 7.13 -5.55
CA ALA A 123 24.64 5.74 -5.45
C ALA A 123 25.17 5.21 -6.79
N TYR A 124 24.55 5.59 -7.91
CA TYR A 124 25.03 5.25 -9.26
C TYR A 124 26.36 5.93 -9.58
N ARG A 125 26.51 7.23 -9.27
CA ARG A 125 27.77 7.98 -9.41
C ARG A 125 28.90 7.35 -8.59
N GLY A 126 28.63 6.97 -7.34
CA GLY A 126 29.58 6.28 -6.47
C GLY A 126 30.09 4.97 -7.06
N ARG A 127 29.17 4.07 -7.46
CA ARG A 127 29.53 2.80 -8.12
C ARG A 127 30.32 3.00 -9.42
N HIS A 128 29.97 4.03 -10.20
CA HIS A 128 30.68 4.36 -11.43
C HIS A 128 32.11 4.84 -11.16
N LEU A 129 32.30 5.70 -10.15
CA LEU A 129 33.62 6.15 -9.70
C LEU A 129 34.49 4.99 -9.18
N GLU A 130 33.92 4.10 -8.37
CA GLU A 130 34.60 2.89 -7.88
C GLU A 130 35.03 1.98 -9.03
N ALA A 131 34.17 1.78 -10.03
CA ALA A 131 34.48 1.01 -11.23
C ALA A 131 35.62 1.65 -12.04
N GLN A 132 35.60 2.97 -12.27
CA GLN A 132 36.71 3.67 -12.94
C GLN A 132 38.03 3.53 -12.15
N HIS A 133 37.99 3.73 -10.83
CA HIS A 133 39.16 3.57 -9.97
C HIS A 133 39.74 2.15 -10.03
N ALA A 134 38.90 1.11 -10.03
CA ALA A 134 39.34 -0.28 -10.14
C ALA A 134 40.01 -0.58 -11.50
N VAL A 135 39.52 -0.01 -12.61
CA VAL A 135 40.15 -0.15 -13.93
C VAL A 135 41.46 0.63 -14.00
N TRP A 136 41.53 1.83 -13.40
CA TRP A 136 42.76 2.62 -13.32
C TRP A 136 43.85 1.90 -12.51
N GLN A 137 43.53 1.38 -11.31
CA GLN A 137 44.45 0.60 -10.49
C GLN A 137 45.00 -0.63 -11.22
N ARG A 138 44.11 -1.38 -11.90
CA ARG A 138 44.52 -2.52 -12.74
C ARG A 138 45.46 -2.09 -13.87
N THR A 139 45.16 -0.97 -14.53
CA THR A 139 45.99 -0.41 -15.60
C THR A 139 47.38 -0.03 -15.09
N ALA A 140 47.49 0.60 -13.91
CA ALA A 140 48.77 0.94 -13.29
C ALA A 140 49.65 -0.30 -13.08
N GLY A 141 49.10 -1.38 -12.49
CA GLY A 141 49.83 -2.64 -12.33
C GLY A 141 50.22 -3.31 -13.67
N LEU A 142 49.43 -3.12 -14.74
CA LEU A 142 49.80 -3.58 -16.08
C LEU A 142 50.93 -2.73 -16.70
N VAL A 143 51.01 -1.43 -16.42
CA VAL A 143 52.16 -0.58 -16.84
C VAL A 143 53.45 -1.07 -16.17
N GLU A 144 53.41 -1.35 -14.86
CA GLU A 144 54.56 -1.91 -14.13
C GLU A 144 54.98 -3.27 -14.68
N TYR A 145 54.02 -4.16 -14.92
CA TYR A 145 54.27 -5.48 -15.53
C TYR A 145 54.91 -5.36 -16.92
N VAL A 146 54.42 -4.47 -17.78
CA VAL A 146 55.04 -4.20 -19.10
C VAL A 146 56.46 -3.66 -18.96
N GLY A 147 56.73 -2.82 -17.95
CA GLY A 147 58.09 -2.38 -17.60
C GLY A 147 59.01 -3.54 -17.25
N ALA A 148 58.56 -4.46 -16.39
CA ALA A 148 59.31 -5.68 -16.06
C ALA A 148 59.50 -6.60 -17.30
N LEU A 149 58.50 -6.67 -18.18
CA LEU A 149 58.53 -7.46 -19.40
C LEU A 149 59.58 -6.94 -20.40
N ARG A 150 59.74 -5.61 -20.52
CA ARG A 150 60.83 -4.98 -21.29
C ARG A 150 62.20 -5.38 -20.76
N LEU A 151 62.42 -5.24 -19.44
CA LEU A 151 63.69 -5.62 -18.80
C LEU A 151 64.01 -7.12 -18.98
N HIS A 152 63.00 -7.98 -18.97
CA HIS A 152 63.17 -9.40 -19.30
C HIS A 152 63.53 -9.63 -20.77
N ALA A 153 62.85 -8.96 -21.71
CA ALA A 153 63.16 -9.07 -23.14
C ALA A 153 64.57 -8.55 -23.51
N GLU A 154 65.10 -7.60 -22.73
CA GLU A 154 66.48 -7.14 -22.87
C GLU A 154 67.51 -8.21 -22.52
N SER A 155 67.23 -9.12 -21.58
CA SER A 155 68.15 -10.21 -21.21
C SER A 155 68.09 -11.43 -22.13
N LEU A 156 67.09 -11.52 -23.02
CA LEU A 156 67.01 -12.56 -24.04
C LEU A 156 68.15 -12.43 -25.08
N PRO A 157 68.75 -13.54 -25.55
CA PRO A 157 69.73 -13.51 -26.62
C PRO A 157 69.10 -13.01 -27.94
N PRO A 158 69.89 -12.43 -28.86
CA PRO A 158 69.41 -12.07 -30.19
C PRO A 158 68.85 -13.28 -30.94
N GLY A 159 67.60 -13.20 -31.39
CA GLY A 159 66.92 -14.29 -32.09
C GLY A 159 65.39 -14.14 -32.09
N PRO A 160 64.66 -15.10 -32.68
CA PRO A 160 63.20 -15.01 -32.88
C PRO A 160 62.41 -14.69 -31.60
N ALA A 161 62.74 -15.37 -30.49
CA ALA A 161 62.07 -15.15 -29.20
C ALA A 161 62.17 -13.71 -28.69
N ARG A 162 63.26 -12.99 -29.00
CA ARG A 162 63.43 -11.58 -28.61
C ARG A 162 62.58 -10.64 -29.46
N GLU A 163 62.39 -10.95 -30.74
CA GLU A 163 61.52 -10.17 -31.62
C GLU A 163 60.03 -10.44 -31.34
N GLU A 164 59.65 -11.69 -31.04
CA GLU A 164 58.31 -12.04 -30.55
C GLU A 164 57.99 -11.32 -29.22
N ALA A 165 58.93 -11.30 -28.28
CA ALA A 165 58.77 -10.56 -27.03
C ALA A 165 58.54 -9.06 -27.26
N LYS A 166 59.30 -8.42 -28.17
CA LYS A 166 59.07 -7.02 -28.56
C LYS A 166 57.70 -6.79 -29.20
N ALA A 167 57.26 -7.68 -30.08
CA ALA A 167 55.94 -7.57 -30.72
C ALA A 167 54.81 -7.67 -29.69
N TRP A 168 54.93 -8.60 -28.74
CA TRP A 168 53.99 -8.73 -27.62
C TRP A 168 54.00 -7.51 -26.69
N ILE A 169 55.18 -6.99 -26.35
CA ILE A 169 55.35 -5.75 -25.57
C ILE A 169 54.63 -4.58 -26.27
N ALA A 170 54.88 -4.36 -27.56
CA ALA A 170 54.25 -3.28 -28.33
C ALA A 170 52.71 -3.40 -28.39
N TRP A 171 52.20 -4.63 -28.56
CA TRP A 171 50.75 -4.89 -28.48
C TRP A 171 50.20 -4.58 -27.08
N THR A 172 50.90 -5.01 -26.03
CA THR A 172 50.46 -4.85 -24.64
C THR A 172 50.48 -3.39 -24.20
N GLU A 173 51.49 -2.60 -24.59
CA GLU A 173 51.52 -1.14 -24.39
C GLU A 173 50.30 -0.47 -25.01
N SER A 174 49.99 -0.81 -26.27
CA SER A 174 48.81 -0.31 -26.98
C SER A 174 47.50 -0.74 -26.31
N HIS A 175 47.42 -1.96 -25.77
CA HIS A 175 46.26 -2.47 -25.04
C HIS A 175 46.06 -1.74 -23.70
N VAL A 176 47.12 -1.55 -22.92
CA VAL A 176 47.10 -0.82 -21.64
C VAL A 176 46.73 0.65 -21.85
N GLN A 177 47.20 1.29 -22.93
CA GLN A 177 46.75 2.63 -23.29
C GLN A 177 45.24 2.71 -23.60
N ARG A 178 44.64 1.68 -24.22
CA ARG A 178 43.17 1.65 -24.43
C ARG A 178 42.38 1.33 -23.17
N LEU A 179 42.97 0.61 -22.21
CA LEU A 179 42.32 0.29 -20.94
C LEU A 179 42.34 1.43 -19.92
N ASN A 180 43.33 2.33 -19.99
CA ASN A 180 43.45 3.42 -19.03
C ASN A 180 42.24 4.37 -19.11
N PRO A 181 41.37 4.48 -18.08
CA PRO A 181 40.21 5.36 -18.14
C PRO A 181 40.61 6.84 -18.25
N LEU A 182 41.82 7.21 -17.80
CA LEU A 182 42.35 8.57 -17.88
C LEU A 182 42.82 8.97 -19.30
N ASN A 183 42.86 8.03 -20.25
CA ASN A 183 43.12 8.34 -21.66
C ASN A 183 41.84 8.75 -22.43
N GLY A 184 40.66 8.60 -21.81
CA GLY A 184 39.41 9.21 -22.26
C GLY A 184 39.12 10.52 -21.54
N SER A 185 38.02 11.19 -21.90
CA SER A 185 37.52 12.34 -21.13
C SER A 185 36.73 11.86 -19.90
N PRO A 186 37.09 12.26 -18.67
CA PRO A 186 36.29 11.96 -17.49
C PRO A 186 35.03 12.82 -17.49
N LEU A 187 33.93 12.27 -18.00
CA LEU A 187 32.62 12.90 -18.01
C LEU A 187 31.79 12.42 -16.81
N LEU A 188 30.85 13.27 -16.36
CA LEU A 188 29.83 12.85 -15.41
C LEU A 188 28.99 11.73 -16.06
N PRO A 189 28.78 10.58 -15.40
CA PRO A 189 28.03 9.49 -16.01
C PRO A 189 26.57 9.88 -16.18
N GLU A 190 26.00 9.53 -17.34
CA GLU A 190 24.56 9.60 -17.58
C GLU A 190 23.86 8.58 -16.66
N ILE A 191 22.92 9.07 -15.85
CA ILE A 191 22.17 8.25 -14.91
C ILE A 191 20.93 7.74 -15.64
N PRO A 192 20.74 6.42 -15.77
CA PRO A 192 19.54 5.87 -16.39
C PRO A 192 18.29 6.19 -15.54
N GLU A 193 17.13 6.32 -16.18
CA GLU A 193 15.87 6.47 -15.43
C GLU A 193 15.63 5.25 -14.53
N PRO A 194 15.46 5.42 -13.21
CA PRO A 194 15.34 4.30 -12.28
C PRO A 194 13.96 3.63 -12.40
N ARG A 195 13.96 2.29 -12.43
CA ARG A 195 12.73 1.50 -12.33
C ARG A 195 12.23 1.52 -10.88
N ALA A 196 10.97 1.14 -10.65
CA ALA A 196 10.40 1.07 -9.30
C ALA A 196 11.24 0.20 -8.33
N GLU A 197 11.76 -0.92 -8.83
CA GLU A 197 12.67 -1.82 -8.10
C GLU A 197 13.99 -1.14 -7.69
N ASP A 198 14.53 -0.28 -8.56
CA ASP A 198 15.83 0.38 -8.36
C ASP A 198 15.74 1.49 -7.30
N LEU A 199 14.56 2.08 -7.13
CA LEU A 199 14.25 3.05 -6.06
C LEU A 199 13.97 2.39 -4.71
N GLN A 200 13.52 1.13 -4.68
CA GLN A 200 13.03 0.47 -3.47
C GLN A 200 14.00 0.55 -2.25
N PRO A 201 15.34 0.43 -2.39
CA PRO A 201 16.26 0.58 -1.26
C PRO A 201 16.26 1.98 -0.62
N PHE A 202 15.89 3.01 -1.38
CA PHE A 202 15.91 4.43 -1.01
C PHE A 202 14.53 4.97 -0.62
N MET A 203 13.46 4.18 -0.74
CA MET A 203 12.10 4.60 -0.38
C MET A 203 11.82 4.60 1.14
N HIS A 204 12.80 4.24 1.98
CA HIS A 204 12.71 4.25 3.46
C HIS A 204 11.42 3.64 4.05
N GLY A 205 10.97 2.52 3.49
CA GLY A 205 9.76 1.80 3.94
C GLY A 205 8.48 2.13 3.16
N TRP A 206 8.48 3.15 2.29
CA TRP A 206 7.39 3.37 1.34
C TRP A 206 7.46 2.40 0.16
N SER A 207 6.30 2.04 -0.40
CA SER A 207 6.23 1.29 -1.65
C SER A 207 6.60 2.19 -2.85
N PRO A 208 7.43 1.75 -3.81
CA PRO A 208 7.74 2.55 -5.01
C PRO A 208 6.54 2.69 -5.98
N TYR A 209 5.47 1.92 -5.77
CA TYR A 209 4.27 1.88 -6.62
C TYR A 209 3.15 2.83 -6.18
N GLY A 210 3.16 3.31 -4.93
CA GLY A 210 2.16 4.26 -4.43
C GLY A 210 2.19 4.43 -2.90
N PRO A 211 1.45 5.40 -2.36
CA PRO A 211 1.24 5.53 -0.92
C PRO A 211 0.41 4.34 -0.39
N THR A 212 1.04 3.51 0.41
CA THR A 212 0.41 2.47 1.27
C THR A 212 0.06 3.04 2.64
#